data_AF-A0A954ZNU4-F1
#
_entry.id   AF-A0A954ZNU4-F1
#
_cell.length_a   1.000
_cell.length_b   1.000
_cell.length_c   1.000
_cell.angle_alpha   90.00
_cell.angle_beta   90.00
_cell.angle_gamma   90.00
#
_symmetry.space_group_name_H-M   'P 1'
#
loop_
_entity.id
_entity.type
_entity.pdbx_description
1 polymer ?
#
loop_
_entity_poly.entity_id
_entity_poly.type
_entity_poly.pdbx_seq_one_letter_code
_entity_poly.pdbx_strand_id
1 'polypeptide(L)'
;MTLLSTIATAWAIAMVVFGLTLIARSPVGWLEQTIGLPRTMWHLLGLASIGGGQFVFMFMVADRLCPNAGRMPGVWLAEIIIACLGLLAIVAVGAVALLGLVI
;
A
#
# COMPACT_ATOMS: atom_id res chain seq x y z
N MET A 1 -2.92 -5.74 24.68
CA MET A 1 -2.38 -5.36 23.35
C MET A 1 -0.97 -4.81 23.56
N THR A 2 0.01 -5.29 22.79
CA THR A 2 1.42 -4.88 22.93
C THR A 2 1.67 -3.53 22.25
N LEU A 3 2.67 -2.76 22.72
CA LEU A 3 3.10 -1.48 22.12
C LEU A 3 3.29 -1.57 20.59
N LEU A 4 3.81 -2.71 20.12
CA LEU A 4 3.99 -2.98 18.70
C LEU A 4 2.66 -3.01 17.92
N SER A 5 1.60 -3.57 18.51
CA SER A 5 0.29 -3.65 17.86
C SER A 5 -0.36 -2.26 17.71
N THR A 6 -0.20 -1.38 18.70
CA THR A 6 -0.64 0.01 18.59
C THR A 6 0.12 0.78 17.53
N ILE A 7 1.45 0.62 17.46
CA ILE A 7 2.28 1.27 16.43
C ILE A 7 1.92 0.75 15.04
N ALA A 8 1.77 -0.56 14.87
CA ALA A 8 1.39 -1.16 13.58
C ALA A 8 0.01 -0.72 13.11
N THR A 9 -0.94 -0.55 14.04
CA THR A 9 -2.29 -0.04 13.73
C THR A 9 -2.24 1.43 13.30
N ALA A 10 -1.50 2.27 14.03
CA ALA A 10 -1.31 3.66 13.66
C ALA A 10 -0.61 3.81 12.29
N TRP A 11 0.39 2.98 12.03
CA TRP A 11 1.08 2.90 10.74
C TRP A 11 0.12 2.54 9.61
N ALA A 12 -0.69 1.50 9.79
CA ALA A 12 -1.64 1.06 8.79
C ALA A 12 -2.67 2.16 8.48
N ILE A 13 -3.20 2.84 9.50
CA ILE A 13 -4.11 3.98 9.33
C ILE A 13 -3.41 5.10 8.55
N ALA A 14 -2.18 5.46 8.93
CA ALA A 14 -1.43 6.50 8.24
C ALA A 14 -1.20 6.16 6.76
N MET A 15 -0.85 4.91 6.45
CA MET A 15 -0.66 4.44 5.07
C MET A 15 -1.97 4.42 4.27
N VAL A 16 -3.08 4.04 4.88
CA VAL A 16 -4.40 4.08 4.22
C VAL A 16 -4.80 5.53 3.93
N VAL A 17 -4.68 6.44 4.91
CA VAL A 17 -4.98 7.85 4.71
C VAL A 17 -4.06 8.44 3.64
N PHE A 18 -2.76 8.19 3.71
CA PHE A 18 -1.80 8.68 2.72
C PHE A 18 -2.13 8.17 1.32
N GLY A 19 -2.36 6.87 1.15
CA GLY A 19 -2.71 6.30 -0.14
C GLY A 19 -4.03 6.81 -0.70
N LEU A 20 -5.05 6.97 0.15
CA LEU A 20 -6.31 7.62 -0.25
C LEU A 20 -6.09 9.08 -0.64
N THR A 21 -5.18 9.78 0.03
CA THR A 21 -4.83 11.17 -0.30
C THR A 21 -4.17 11.22 -1.67
N LEU A 22 -3.27 10.29 -1.99
CA LEU A 22 -2.63 10.21 -3.32
C LEU A 22 -3.64 9.88 -4.44
N ILE A 23 -4.63 9.04 -4.15
CA ILE A 23 -5.69 8.69 -5.11
C ILE A 23 -6.66 9.86 -5.32
N ALA A 24 -7.10 10.50 -4.23
CA ALA A 24 -8.09 11.57 -4.29
C ALA A 24 -7.49 12.92 -4.74
N ARG A 25 -6.23 13.16 -4.40
CA ARG A 25 -5.49 14.40 -4.65
C ARG A 25 -4.11 14.04 -5.16
N SER A 26 -4.04 13.54 -6.41
CA SER A 26 -2.77 13.37 -7.10
C SER A 26 -1.96 14.67 -7.00
N PRO A 27 -0.67 14.64 -6.66
CA PRO A 27 0.14 15.85 -6.55
C PRO A 27 0.07 16.66 -7.83
N VAL A 28 -0.31 17.93 -7.72
CA VAL A 28 -0.33 18.90 -8.84
C VAL A 28 0.65 20.02 -8.53
N GLY A 29 1.35 20.52 -9.56
CA GLY A 29 2.29 21.64 -9.43
C GLY A 29 3.76 21.18 -9.31
N TRP A 30 4.51 21.74 -8.35
CA TRP A 30 5.97 21.56 -8.29
C TRP A 30 6.41 20.08 -8.14
N LEU A 31 5.61 19.26 -7.43
CA LEU A 31 5.91 17.83 -7.26
C LEU A 31 5.77 17.05 -8.57
N GLU A 32 4.77 17.40 -9.38
CA GLU A 32 4.56 16.82 -10.72
C GLU A 32 5.69 17.25 -11.67
N GLN A 33 6.12 18.51 -11.60
CA GLN A 33 7.23 19.02 -12.41
C GLN A 33 8.60 18.45 -12.01
N THR A 34 8.81 18.18 -10.72
CA THR A 34 10.10 17.69 -10.22
C THR A 34 10.25 16.18 -10.41
N ILE A 35 9.17 15.42 -10.19
CA ILE A 35 9.21 13.96 -10.24
C ILE A 35 8.76 13.44 -11.63
N GLY A 36 7.99 14.22 -12.39
CA GLY A 36 7.57 13.87 -13.75
C GLY A 36 6.62 12.68 -13.84
N LEU A 37 6.01 12.27 -12.72
CA LEU A 37 5.13 11.10 -12.65
C LEU A 37 3.72 11.44 -13.15
N PRO A 38 3.16 10.71 -14.14
CA PRO A 38 1.78 10.87 -14.57
C PRO A 38 0.80 10.50 -13.44
N ARG A 39 -0.40 11.09 -13.47
CA ARG A 39 -1.44 10.92 -12.43
C ARG A 39 -1.79 9.45 -12.14
N THR A 40 -1.81 8.61 -13.16
CA THR A 40 -2.05 7.16 -13.02
C THR A 40 -1.01 6.48 -12.14
N MET A 41 0.25 6.89 -12.17
CA MET A 41 1.30 6.33 -11.32
C MET A 41 1.16 6.78 -9.86
N TRP A 42 0.67 7.99 -9.61
CA TRP A 42 0.33 8.43 -8.26
C TRP A 42 -0.82 7.61 -7.66
N HIS A 43 -1.82 7.23 -8.47
CA HIS A 43 -2.87 6.33 -8.02
C HIS A 43 -2.33 4.93 -7.71
N LEU A 44 -1.42 4.40 -8.54
CA LEU A 44 -0.76 3.12 -8.27
C LEU A 44 0.08 3.18 -6.99
N LEU A 45 0.83 4.25 -6.76
CA LEU A 45 1.55 4.47 -5.49
C LEU A 45 0.60 4.54 -4.30
N GLY A 46 -0.58 5.16 -4.46
CA GLY A 46 -1.62 5.17 -3.43
C GLY A 46 -2.15 3.79 -3.11
N LEU A 47 -2.44 2.97 -4.14
CA LEU A 47 -2.86 1.57 -3.98
C LEU A 47 -1.76 0.72 -3.32
N ALA A 48 -0.50 0.91 -3.74
CA ALA A 48 0.65 0.26 -3.12
C ALA A 48 0.77 0.59 -1.64
N SER A 49 0.60 1.87 -1.27
CA SER A 49 0.65 2.31 0.12
C SER A 49 -0.47 1.71 0.96
N ILE A 50 -1.72 1.71 0.46
CA ILE A 50 -2.86 1.07 1.14
C ILE A 50 -2.58 -0.42 1.35
N GLY A 51 -2.15 -1.12 0.30
CA GLY A 51 -1.82 -2.55 0.36
C GLY A 51 -0.72 -2.86 1.37
N GLY A 52 0.36 -2.06 1.37
CA GLY A 52 1.45 -2.19 2.33
C GLY A 52 1.02 -1.93 3.78
N GLY A 53 0.17 -0.92 4.01
CA GLY A 53 -0.40 -0.64 5.33
C GLY A 53 -1.28 -1.78 5.85
N GLN A 54 -2.17 -2.29 4.99
CA GLN A 54 -3.02 -3.44 5.29
C GLN A 54 -2.20 -4.70 5.59
N PHE A 55 -1.16 -4.97 4.79
CA PHE A 55 -0.28 -6.11 4.99
C PHE A 55 0.42 -6.07 6.36
N VAL A 56 1.00 -4.92 6.73
CA VAL A 56 1.63 -4.75 8.06
C VAL A 56 0.62 -4.95 9.19
N PHE A 57 -0.60 -4.42 9.04
CA PHE A 57 -1.66 -4.62 10.02
C PHE A 57 -2.01 -6.10 10.19
N MET A 58 -2.14 -6.83 9.08
CA MET A 58 -2.54 -8.23 9.08
C MET A 58 -1.51 -9.09 9.83
N PHE A 59 -0.23 -8.98 9.49
CA PHE A 59 0.85 -9.76 10.12
C PHE A 59 1.19 -9.32 11.56
N MET A 60 1.14 -8.02 11.87
CA MET A 60 1.56 -7.53 13.20
C MET A 60 0.43 -7.46 14.22
N VAL A 61 -0.82 -7.35 13.76
CA VAL A 61 -1.99 -7.12 14.61
C VAL A 61 -3.01 -8.26 14.47
N ALA A 62 -3.47 -8.55 13.24
CA ALA A 62 -4.54 -9.52 13.03
C ALA A 62 -4.13 -10.96 13.42
N ASP A 63 -2.91 -11.39 13.07
CA ASP A 63 -2.38 -12.71 13.46
C ASP A 63 -2.29 -12.91 14.98
N ARG A 64 -2.09 -11.82 15.73
CA ARG A 64 -2.00 -11.88 17.19
C ARG A 64 -3.37 -11.88 17.86
N LEU A 65 -4.35 -11.20 17.25
CA LEU A 65 -5.73 -11.15 17.73
C LEU A 65 -6.48 -12.45 17.40
N CYS A 66 -6.26 -12.98 16.21
CA CYS A 66 -6.95 -14.13 15.67
C CYS A 66 -5.96 -15.14 15.07
N PRO A 67 -5.15 -15.82 15.89
CA PRO A 67 -4.12 -16.75 15.39
C PRO A 67 -4.68 -17.94 14.60
N ASN A 68 -5.95 -18.28 14.80
CA ASN A 68 -6.64 -19.31 14.03
C ASN A 68 -7.19 -18.80 12.69
N ALA A 69 -7.34 -17.49 12.51
CA ALA A 69 -7.84 -16.90 11.26
C ALA A 69 -6.79 -16.96 10.15
N GLY A 70 -5.50 -16.74 10.44
CA GLY A 70 -4.41 -16.90 9.46
C GLY A 70 -4.25 -18.32 8.91
N ARG A 71 -4.83 -19.34 9.59
CA ARG A 71 -4.87 -20.73 9.10
C ARG A 71 -6.05 -21.01 8.18
N MET A 72 -6.99 -20.08 8.06
CA MET A 72 -8.12 -20.22 7.16
C MET A 72 -7.67 -19.90 5.73
N PRO A 73 -7.90 -20.80 4.76
CA PRO A 73 -7.41 -20.61 3.39
C PRO A 73 -7.97 -19.35 2.72
N GLY A 74 -9.17 -18.90 3.11
CA GLY A 74 -9.75 -17.65 2.61
C GLY A 74 -9.03 -16.39 3.10
N VAL A 75 -8.54 -16.39 4.34
CA VAL A 75 -7.79 -15.25 4.93
C VAL A 75 -6.39 -15.19 4.32
N TRP A 76 -5.73 -16.34 4.21
CA TRP A 76 -4.44 -16.45 3.56
C TRP A 76 -4.48 -16.02 2.08
N LEU A 77 -5.53 -16.38 1.35
CA LEU A 77 -5.73 -15.92 -0.03
C LEU A 77 -5.87 -14.39 -0.08
N ALA A 78 -6.61 -13.79 0.85
CA ALA A 78 -6.77 -12.34 0.93
C ALA A 78 -5.43 -11.64 1.22
N GLU A 79 -4.59 -12.20 2.10
CA GLU A 79 -3.24 -11.70 2.37
C GLU A 79 -2.39 -11.67 1.10
N ILE A 80 -2.40 -12.77 0.35
CA ILE A 80 -1.66 -12.88 -0.90
C ILE A 80 -2.18 -11.90 -1.93
N ILE A 81 -3.49 -11.76 -2.08
CA ILE A 81 -4.07 -10.82 -3.04
C ILE A 81 -3.64 -9.40 -2.71
N ILE A 82 -3.76 -8.98 -1.44
CA ILE A 82 -3.37 -7.63 -1.00
C ILE A 82 -1.87 -7.41 -1.21
N ALA A 83 -1.04 -8.39 -0.85
CA ALA A 83 0.41 -8.34 -1.04
C ALA A 83 0.76 -8.22 -2.52
N CYS A 84 0.22 -9.10 -3.37
CA CYS A 84 0.43 -9.08 -4.81
C CYS A 84 -0.03 -7.77 -5.43
N LEU A 85 -1.19 -7.24 -5.04
CA LEU A 85 -1.72 -6.00 -5.59
C LEU A 85 -0.82 -4.81 -5.22
N GLY A 86 -0.33 -4.76 -3.98
CA GLY A 86 0.66 -3.77 -3.56
C GLY A 86 1.99 -3.90 -4.30
N LEU A 87 2.52 -5.12 -4.42
CA LEU A 87 3.79 -5.38 -5.10
C LEU A 87 3.72 -5.08 -6.59
N LEU A 88 2.63 -5.48 -7.27
CA LEU A 88 2.40 -5.20 -8.68
C LEU A 88 2.29 -3.70 -8.93
N ALA A 89 1.63 -2.95 -8.04
CA ALA A 89 1.56 -1.50 -8.17
C ALA A 89 2.94 -0.84 -8.02
N ILE A 90 3.79 -1.30 -7.09
CA ILE A 90 5.18 -0.83 -6.96
C ILE A 90 6.00 -1.20 -8.20
N VAL A 91 5.91 -2.43 -8.67
CA VAL A 91 6.66 -2.90 -9.85
C VAL A 91 6.21 -2.15 -11.10
N ALA A 92 4.92 -1.89 -11.29
CA ALA A 92 4.41 -1.10 -12.39
C ALA A 92 4.94 0.33 -12.36
N VAL A 93 4.94 0.96 -11.18
CA VAL A 93 5.51 2.30 -11.00
C VAL A 93 7.01 2.31 -11.30
N GLY A 94 7.76 1.35 -10.75
CA GLY A 94 9.21 1.22 -10.96
C GLY A 94 9.57 0.94 -12.41
N ALA A 95 8.84 0.03 -13.08
CA ALA A 95 9.06 -0.30 -14.48
C ALA A 95 8.83 0.90 -15.40
N VAL A 96 7.74 1.65 -15.21
CA VAL A 96 7.46 2.83 -16.03
C VAL A 96 8.47 3.95 -15.75
N ALA A 97 8.88 4.15 -14.50
CA ALA A 97 9.93 5.11 -14.16
C ALA A 97 11.30 4.76 -14.77
N LEU A 98 11.69 3.48 -14.75
CA LEU A 98 12.95 2.99 -15.32
C LEU A 98 12.96 2.99 -16.85
N LEU A 99 11.83 2.67 -17.47
CA LEU A 99 11.70 2.62 -18.93
C LEU A 99 11.57 4.02 -19.56
N GLY A 100 11.49 5.09 -18.76
CA GLY A 100 11.33 6.45 -19.25
C GLY A 100 10.06 6.64 -20.08
N LEU A 101 9.06 5.77 -19.89
CA LEU A 101 7.74 5.85 -20.52
C LEU A 101 6.92 6.95 -19.83
N VAL A 102 7.44 8.17 -19.87
CA VAL A 102 6.70 9.38 -19.58
C VAL A 102 5.91 9.68 -20.85
N ILE A 103 4.68 9.18 -20.91
CA ILE A 103 3.70 9.57 -21.94
C ILE A 103 3.18 10.97 -21.61
#